data_AF-A0A0A2MFK9-F1
#
_entry.id   AF-A0A0A2MFK9-F1
#
_cell.length_a   1.000
_cell.length_b   1.000
_cell.length_c   1.000
_cell.angle_alpha   90.00
_cell.angle_beta   90.00
_cell.angle_gamma   90.00
#
_symmetry.space_group_name_H-M   'P 1'
#
loop_
_entity.id
_entity.type
_entity.pdbx_description
1 polymer ?
#
loop_
_entity_poly.entity_id
_entity_poly.type
_entity_poly.pdbx_seq_one_letter_code
_entity_poly.pdbx_strand_id
1 'polypeptide(L)'
;MDLNGYRIMWLFVFFDLPTETKKDRKNASGFRNQLLKDGFNMMQYSVYMRHCASSESADVHEKRVQKLLPPLGKVSILRITDKQFGNIQNFWGKSEVPKELQPTQLELF
;
A
#
# COMPACT_ATOMS: atom_id res chain seq x y z
N MET A 1 -9.84 -24.68 14.27
CA MET A 1 -8.50 -24.08 14.11
C MET A 1 -8.13 -24.27 12.65
N ASP A 2 -8.23 -23.23 11.82
CA ASP A 2 -7.84 -23.35 10.42
C ASP A 2 -6.31 -23.35 10.32
N LEU A 3 -5.77 -24.55 10.10
CA LEU A 3 -4.36 -24.83 9.82
C LEU A 3 -4.02 -24.50 8.36
N ASN A 4 -4.38 -23.31 7.89
CA ASN A 4 -3.85 -22.83 6.61
C ASN A 4 -2.58 -22.02 6.88
N GLY A 5 -1.43 -22.57 6.49
CA GLY A 5 -0.12 -21.91 6.58
C GLY A 5 0.00 -20.68 5.68
N TYR A 6 -0.86 -20.57 4.67
CA TYR A 6 -0.92 -19.42 3.78
C TYR A 6 -2.11 -18.53 4.16
N ARG A 7 -1.84 -17.55 5.02
CA ARG A 7 -2.78 -16.48 5.30
C ARG A 7 -2.48 -15.30 4.38
N ILE A 8 -3.41 -14.99 3.50
CA ILE A 8 -3.35 -13.78 2.68
C ILE A 8 -3.38 -12.56 3.60
N MET A 9 -2.43 -11.67 3.38
CA MET A 9 -2.25 -10.43 4.13
C MET A 9 -2.26 -9.24 3.18
N TRP A 10 -2.58 -8.09 3.73
CA TRP A 10 -2.45 -6.80 3.08
C TRP A 10 -1.56 -5.89 3.92
N LEU A 11 -0.66 -5.18 3.25
CA LEU A 11 0.16 -4.14 3.87
C LEU A 11 -0.35 -2.78 3.43
N PHE A 12 -0.59 -1.90 4.39
CA PHE A 12 -0.82 -0.48 4.19
C PHE A 12 0.43 0.27 4.63
N VAL A 13 0.83 1.23 3.81
CA VAL A 13 1.90 2.19 4.10
C VAL A 13 1.29 3.57 4.08
N PHE A 14 1.22 4.18 5.26
CA PHE A 14 0.83 5.56 5.48
C PHE A 14 2.08 6.40 5.58
N PHE A 15 2.10 7.57 4.95
CA PHE A 15 3.23 8.47 5.12
C PHE A 15 2.84 9.95 5.15
N ASP A 16 3.57 10.71 5.95
CA ASP A 16 3.54 12.17 5.94
C ASP A 16 4.98 12.65 5.83
N LEU A 17 5.34 13.13 4.65
CA LEU A 17 6.72 13.47 4.27
C LEU A 17 6.81 14.96 3.95
N PRO A 18 7.88 15.65 4.37
CA PRO A 18 8.05 17.06 4.05
C PRO A 18 8.15 17.27 2.52
N THR A 19 7.66 18.40 2.04
CA THR A 19 7.68 18.76 0.61
C THR A 19 8.06 20.23 0.34
N GLU A 20 8.52 20.95 1.36
CA GLU A 20 8.85 22.38 1.28
C GLU A 20 10.08 22.66 0.40
N THR A 21 11.15 21.88 0.57
CA THR A 21 12.38 22.06 -0.21
C THR A 21 12.44 21.15 -1.43
N LYS A 22 13.26 21.51 -2.43
CA LYS A 22 13.52 20.64 -3.59
C LYS A 22 14.07 19.27 -3.17
N LYS A 23 14.87 19.22 -2.11
CA LYS A 23 15.45 17.98 -1.57
C LYS A 23 14.34 17.11 -0.96
N ASP A 24 13.45 17.70 -0.18
CA ASP A 24 12.36 16.97 0.46
C ASP A 24 11.37 16.41 -0.56
N ARG A 25 10.99 17.20 -1.57
CA ARG A 25 10.17 16.71 -2.70
C ARG A 25 10.81 15.54 -3.44
N LYS A 26 12.13 15.60 -3.65
CA LYS A 26 12.88 14.50 -4.29
C LYS A 26 12.85 13.24 -3.43
N ASN A 27 13.03 13.37 -2.11
CA ASN A 27 12.97 12.25 -1.18
C ASN A 27 11.56 11.65 -1.11
N ALA A 28 10.52 12.47 -0.99
CA ALA A 28 9.13 12.03 -0.96
C ALA A 28 8.73 11.32 -2.26
N SER A 29 9.05 11.91 -3.42
CA SER A 29 8.81 11.29 -4.73
C SER A 29 9.61 9.99 -4.89
N GLY A 30 10.85 9.97 -4.39
CA GLY A 30 11.70 8.78 -4.38
C GLY A 30 11.09 7.64 -3.58
N PHE A 31 10.67 7.90 -2.34
CA PHE A 31 10.00 6.91 -1.49
C PHE A 31 8.75 6.34 -2.16
N ARG A 32 7.87 7.22 -2.65
CA ARG A 32 6.67 6.82 -3.41
C ARG A 32 7.00 5.91 -4.59
N ASN A 33 7.99 6.30 -5.40
CA ASN A 33 8.35 5.53 -6.59
C ASN A 33 8.95 4.16 -6.23
N GLN A 34 9.63 4.05 -5.09
CA GLN A 34 10.13 2.76 -4.61
C GLN A 34 9.01 1.86 -4.10
N LEU A 35 7.97 2.41 -3.45
CA LEU A 35 6.76 1.66 -3.11
C LEU A 35 6.07 1.10 -4.37
N LEU A 36 5.89 1.94 -5.39
CA LEU A 36 5.30 1.51 -6.67
C LEU A 36 6.13 0.38 -7.33
N LYS A 37 7.46 0.51 -7.33
CA LYS A 37 8.36 -0.52 -7.85
C LYS A 37 8.32 -1.84 -7.07
N ASP A 38 8.12 -1.78 -5.75
CA ASP A 38 7.92 -2.96 -4.91
C ASP A 38 6.46 -3.50 -4.98
N GLY A 39 5.65 -2.96 -5.90
CA GLY A 39 4.32 -3.42 -6.23
C GLY A 39 3.24 -3.03 -5.22
N PHE A 40 3.43 -1.90 -4.54
CA PHE A 40 2.33 -1.23 -3.84
C PHE A 40 1.49 -0.42 -4.83
N ASN A 41 0.18 -0.40 -4.63
CA ASN A 41 -0.75 0.44 -5.37
C ASN A 41 -1.23 1.59 -4.49
N MET A 42 -1.48 2.74 -5.11
CA MET A 42 -2.02 3.90 -4.39
C MET A 42 -3.50 3.68 -4.09
N MET A 43 -3.89 3.75 -2.82
CA MET A 43 -5.29 3.67 -2.40
C MET A 43 -5.90 5.07 -2.32
N GLN A 44 -5.21 5.97 -1.62
CA GLN A 44 -5.57 7.38 -1.44
C GLN A 44 -4.27 8.21 -1.36
N TYR A 45 -4.38 9.54 -1.27
CA TYR A 45 -3.20 10.37 -1.01
C TYR A 45 -2.48 9.90 0.25
N SER A 46 -1.16 9.72 0.12
CA SER A 46 -0.29 9.26 1.20
C SER A 46 -0.61 7.88 1.79
N VAL A 47 -1.45 7.07 1.12
CA VAL A 47 -1.79 5.70 1.54
C VAL A 47 -1.60 4.74 0.38
N TYR A 48 -0.71 3.78 0.57
CA TYR A 48 -0.35 2.77 -0.42
C TYR A 48 -0.60 1.39 0.15
N MET A 49 -1.07 0.46 -0.67
CA MET A 49 -1.45 -0.88 -0.25
C MET A 49 -0.86 -1.97 -1.13
N ARG A 50 -0.56 -3.13 -0.55
CA ARG A 50 -0.02 -4.29 -1.26
C ARG A 50 -0.67 -5.58 -0.76
N HIS A 51 -1.14 -6.39 -1.71
CA HIS A 51 -1.55 -7.77 -1.46
C HIS A 51 -0.31 -8.66 -1.28
N CYS A 52 -0.33 -9.51 -0.26
CA CYS A 52 0.70 -10.50 0.03
C CYS A 52 0.05 -11.88 0.15
N ALA A 53 0.49 -12.83 -0.67
CA ALA A 53 -0.08 -14.18 -0.71
C ALA A 53 0.17 -15.00 0.58
N SER A 54 1.08 -14.54 1.45
CA SER A 54 1.38 -15.15 2.74
C SER A 54 1.88 -14.12 3.76
N SER A 55 1.95 -14.51 5.04
CA SER A 55 2.52 -13.67 6.10
C SER A 55 4.03 -13.46 5.90
N GLU A 56 4.75 -14.47 5.41
CA GLU A 56 6.19 -14.40 5.13
C GLU A 56 6.46 -13.43 3.98
N SER A 57 5.60 -13.42 2.95
CA SER A 57 5.66 -12.41 1.89
C SER A 57 5.47 -11.00 2.47
N ALA A 58 4.51 -10.81 3.37
CA ALA A 58 4.32 -9.54 4.06
C ALA A 58 5.58 -9.12 4.84
N ASP A 59 6.20 -10.03 5.61
CA ASP A 59 7.42 -9.74 6.38
C ASP A 59 8.58 -9.27 5.48
N VAL A 60 8.73 -9.86 4.29
CA VAL A 60 9.76 -9.44 3.31
C VAL A 60 9.51 -8.00 2.86
N HIS A 61 8.27 -7.66 2.52
CA HIS A 61 7.92 -6.33 2.02
C HIS A 61 7.95 -5.27 3.12
N GLU A 62 7.53 -5.58 4.34
CA GLU A 62 7.67 -4.66 5.48
C GLU A 62 9.14 -4.29 5.72
N LYS A 63 10.04 -5.28 5.71
CA LYS A 63 11.48 -5.04 5.86
C LYS A 63 12.05 -4.18 4.72
N ARG A 64 11.52 -4.31 3.50
CA ARG A 64 11.92 -3.44 2.38
C ARG A 64 11.47 -2.01 2.60
N VAL A 65 10.21 -1.79 3.01
CA VAL A 65 9.70 -0.43 3.30
C VAL A 65 10.54 0.24 4.40
N GLN A 66 10.90 -0.49 5.46
CA GLN A 66 11.77 0.03 6.53
C GLN A 66 13.16 0.46 6.02
N LYS A 67 13.73 -0.25 5.05
CA LYS A 67 15.01 0.12 4.43
C LYS A 67 14.91 1.30 3.48
N LEU A 68 13.71 1.57 2.95
CA LEU A 68 13.46 2.65 2.00
C LEU A 68 13.09 3.97 2.68
N LEU A 69 13.03 4.02 4.01
CA LEU A 69 12.56 5.19 4.75
C LEU A 69 13.32 6.46 4.34
N PRO A 70 12.60 7.55 4.03
CA PRO A 70 13.23 8.84 3.79
C PRO A 70 13.86 9.37 5.08
N PRO A 71 14.81 10.31 4.99
CA PRO A 71 15.52 10.83 6.16
C PRO A 71 14.63 11.66 7.10
N LEU A 72 13.49 12.13 6.63
CA LEU A 72 12.54 12.97 7.37
C LEU A 72 11.11 12.54 7.08
N GLY A 73 10.19 12.93 7.97
CA GLY A 73 8.78 12.58 7.90
C GLY A 73 8.44 11.34 8.72
N LYS A 74 7.16 10.96 8.67
CA LYS A 74 6.61 9.82 9.37
C LYS A 74 6.12 8.79 8.37
N VAL A 75 6.47 7.53 8.59
CA VAL A 75 5.92 6.39 7.86
C VAL A 75 5.33 5.41 8.87
N SER A 76 4.15 4.87 8.61
CA SER A 76 3.50 3.87 9.43
C SER A 76 3.07 2.71 8.54
N ILE A 77 3.26 1.49 9.02
CA ILE A 77 2.89 0.27 8.31
C ILE A 77 1.80 -0.43 9.12
N LEU A 78 0.72 -0.82 8.45
CA LEU A 78 -0.34 -1.63 9.05
C LEU A 78 -0.50 -2.92 8.23
N ARG A 79 -0.43 -4.05 8.92
CA ARG A 79 -0.67 -5.38 8.37
C ARG A 79 -2.07 -5.83 8.76
N ILE A 80 -2.89 -6.20 7.79
CA ILE A 80 -4.22 -6.76 8.04
C ILE A 80 -4.42 -8.05 7.23
N THR A 81 -5.31 -8.91 7.70
CA THR A 81 -5.75 -10.10 6.95
C THR A 81 -6.64 -9.70 5.79
N ASP A 82 -6.75 -10.58 4.78
CA ASP A 82 -7.70 -10.41 3.68
C ASP A 82 -9.15 -10.19 4.14
N LYS A 83 -9.59 -10.92 5.17
CA LYS A 83 -10.91 -10.72 5.78
C LYS A 83 -11.09 -9.32 6.36
N GLN A 84 -10.06 -8.77 7.02
CA GLN A 84 -10.12 -7.40 7.55
C GLN A 84 -10.10 -6.36 6.42
N PHE A 85 -9.33 -6.61 5.36
CA PHE A 85 -9.32 -5.77 4.18
C PHE A 85 -10.70 -5.69 3.53
N GLY A 86 -11.38 -6.82 3.35
CA GLY A 86 -12.76 -6.87 2.83
C GLY A 86 -13.80 -6.13 3.68
N ASN A 87 -13.48 -5.82 4.95
CA ASN A 87 -14.36 -5.06 5.84
C ASN A 87 -14.09 -3.54 5.80
N ILE A 88 -13.18 -3.06 4.95
CA ILE A 88 -12.93 -1.62 4.79
C ILE A 88 -14.17 -0.95 4.23
N GLN A 89 -14.64 0.08 4.94
CA GLN A 89 -15.73 0.93 4.50
C GLN A 89 -15.17 2.23 3.92
N ASN A 90 -15.48 2.50 2.66
CA ASN A 90 -15.09 3.72 1.98
C ASN A 90 -16.30 4.64 1.85
N PHE A 91 -16.12 5.91 2.19
CA PHE A 91 -17.16 6.94 2.09
C PHE A 91 -16.64 8.08 1.22
N TRP A 92 -17.46 8.54 0.29
CA TRP A 92 -17.18 9.70 -0.55
C TRP A 92 -18.11 10.85 -0.17
N GLY A 93 -17.61 12.08 -0.28
CA GLY A 93 -18.44 13.28 -0.19
C GLY A 93 -19.44 13.38 -1.36
N LYS A 94 -20.14 14.50 -1.48
CA LYS A 94 -21.17 14.73 -2.53
C LYS A 94 -20.65 14.78 -3.98
N SER A 95 -19.35 14.56 -4.21
CA SER A 95 -18.76 14.61 -5.55
C SER A 95 -18.79 13.25 -6.24
N GLU A 96 -18.81 13.27 -7.56
CA GLU A 96 -18.78 12.08 -8.42
C GLU A 96 -17.67 11.12 -8.00
N VAL A 97 -18.07 9.89 -7.70
CA VAL A 97 -17.16 8.79 -7.40
C VAL A 97 -16.39 8.47 -8.69
N PRO A 98 -15.05 8.47 -8.68
CA PRO A 98 -14.28 7.95 -9.80
C PRO A 98 -14.74 6.51 -10.05
N LYS A 99 -15.20 6.20 -11.27
CA LYS A 99 -15.56 4.83 -11.63
C LYS A 99 -14.37 3.92 -11.30
N GLU A 100 -14.60 2.90 -10.47
CA GLU A 100 -13.61 1.84 -10.29
C GLU A 100 -13.24 1.30 -11.68
N LEU A 101 -11.94 1.18 -11.93
CA LEU A 101 -11.47 0.53 -13.14
C LEU A 101 -12.05 -0.88 -13.12
N GLN A 102 -12.91 -1.18 -14.09
CA GLN A 102 -13.45 -2.53 -14.20
C GLN A 102 -12.29 -3.50 -14.33
N PRO A 103 -12.30 -4.62 -13.57
CA PRO A 103 -11.26 -5.62 -13.72
C PRO A 103 -11.21 -6.05 -15.18
N THR A 104 -10.05 -5.86 -15.81
CA THR A 104 -9.86 -6.26 -17.21
C THR A 104 -10.10 -7.77 -17.28
N GLN A 105 -11.06 -8.19 -18.09
CA GLN A 105 -11.30 -9.61 -18.34
C GLN A 105 -10.01 -10.21 -18.91
N LEU A 106 -9.43 -11.15 -18.17
CA LEU A 106 -8.27 -11.89 -18.63
C LEU A 106 -8.78 -12.99 -19.57
N GLU A 107 -8.53 -12.84 -20.86
CA GLU A 107 -8.75 -13.91 -21.82
C GLU A 107 -7.58 -14.89 -21.73
N LEU A 108 -7.89 -16.12 -21.33
CA LEU A 108 -6.96 -17.25 -21.39
C LEU A 108 -7.09 -17.86 -22.79
N PHE A 109 -6.15 -17.51 -23.67
CA PHE A 109 -6.00 -18.12 -24.98
C PHE A 109 -5.10 -19.37 -24.92
#